data_AF-A0A399XDX8-F1
#
_entry.id   AF-A0A399XDX8-F1
#
_cell.length_a   1.000
_cell.length_b   1.000
_cell.length_c   1.000
_cell.angle_alpha   90.00
_cell.angle_beta   90.00
_cell.angle_gamma   90.00
#
_symmetry.space_group_name_H-M   'P 1'
#
loop_
_entity.id
_entity.type
_entity.pdbx_description
1 polymer ?
#
loop_
_entity_poly.entity_id
_entity_poly.type
_entity_poly.pdbx_seq_one_letter_code
_entity_poly.pdbx_strand_id
1 'polypeptide(L)'
;MKPERHIQTFLERFGPHTQEYSYYKTLLDILVALNPPRTKVFGFGCMMMLEFTTIRLHDGREIGGDEDVMGSVGDIAEAVAILFASIERDPLWWKSRYPSELSDPQVQKAATELTSKLDQLDMVKQVVSDLG
;
A
#
# COMPACT_ATOMS: atom_id res chain seq x y z
N MET A 1 -3.46 3.38 19.61
CA MET A 1 -2.01 3.52 19.37
C MET A 1 -1.83 4.23 18.05
N LYS A 2 -0.93 5.21 17.94
CA LYS A 2 -0.68 5.91 16.67
C LYS A 2 0.00 4.94 15.69
N PRO A 3 -0.41 4.87 14.40
CA PRO A 3 0.19 3.98 13.40
C PRO A 3 1.72 4.07 13.30
N GLU A 4 2.25 5.26 13.59
CA GLU A 4 3.67 5.62 13.62
C GLU A 4 4.55 4.62 14.40
N ARG A 5 4.10 4.14 15.57
CA ARG A 5 4.92 3.22 16.39
C ARG A 5 4.98 1.81 15.81
N HIS A 6 3.90 1.31 15.20
CA HIS A 6 3.91 0.00 14.55
C HIS A 6 4.77 0.02 13.28
N ILE A 7 4.70 1.11 12.52
CA ILE A 7 5.52 1.32 11.31
C ILE A 7 6.99 1.32 11.68
N GLN A 8 7.40 2.06 12.71
CA GLN A 8 8.80 2.12 13.10
C GLN A 8 9.34 0.75 13.56
N THR A 9 8.63 0.06 14.46
CA THR A 9 9.02 -1.28 14.93
C THR A 9 9.09 -2.31 13.78
N PHE A 10 8.23 -2.19 12.78
CA PHE A 10 8.28 -3.04 11.60
C PHE A 10 9.54 -2.77 10.76
N LEU A 11 9.83 -1.50 10.48
CA LEU A 11 10.99 -1.11 9.67
C LEU A 11 12.34 -1.44 10.33
N GLU A 12 12.40 -1.43 11.67
CA GLU A 12 13.59 -1.83 12.44
C GLU A 12 14.02 -3.29 12.23
N ARG A 13 13.16 -4.13 11.64
CA ARG A 13 13.51 -5.51 11.24
C ARG A 13 14.47 -5.56 10.06
N PHE A 14 14.56 -4.48 9.29
CA PHE A 14 15.39 -4.35 8.11
C PHE A 14 16.53 -3.38 8.39
N GLY A 15 17.69 -3.59 7.75
CA GLY A 15 18.77 -2.61 7.79
C GLY A 15 18.38 -1.35 7.02
N PRO A 16 18.73 -0.12 7.46
CA PRO A 16 18.30 1.13 6.83
C PRO A 16 18.81 1.32 5.38
N HIS A 17 19.73 0.48 4.93
CA HIS A 17 20.32 0.50 3.60
C HIS A 17 19.88 -0.68 2.73
N THR A 18 18.93 -1.50 3.19
CA THR A 18 18.41 -2.62 2.39
C THR A 18 17.28 -2.18 1.47
N GLN A 19 17.06 -2.95 0.41
CA GLN A 19 15.99 -2.71 -0.55
C GLN A 19 14.62 -2.82 0.12
N GLU A 20 14.44 -3.76 1.04
CA GLU A 20 13.20 -3.98 1.80
C GLU A 20 12.87 -2.79 2.67
N TYR A 21 13.86 -2.23 3.39
CA TYR A 21 13.65 -1.02 4.18
C TYR A 21 13.17 0.12 3.30
N SER A 22 13.87 0.38 2.18
CA SER A 22 13.52 1.45 1.24
C SER A 22 12.11 1.26 0.67
N TYR A 23 11.77 0.05 0.23
CA TYR A 23 10.46 -0.28 -0.30
C TYR A 23 9.36 -0.05 0.74
N TYR A 24 9.45 -0.70 1.90
CA TYR A 24 8.40 -0.63 2.93
C TYR A 24 8.26 0.76 3.52
N LYS A 25 9.37 1.48 3.74
CA LYS A 25 9.32 2.86 4.23
C LYS A 25 8.51 3.72 3.28
N THR A 26 8.80 3.62 1.99
CA THR A 26 8.17 4.45 0.97
C THR A 26 6.71 4.10 0.78
N LEU A 27 6.39 2.81 0.74
CA LEU A 27 5.01 2.32 0.66
C LEU A 27 4.16 2.80 1.86
N LEU A 28 4.70 2.68 3.07
CA LEU A 28 4.03 3.12 4.29
C LEU A 28 3.92 4.65 4.36
N ASP A 29 4.91 5.40 3.89
CA ASP A 29 4.84 6.86 3.79
C ASP A 29 3.71 7.31 2.86
N ILE A 30 3.58 6.68 1.68
CA ILE A 30 2.49 6.94 0.74
C ILE A 30 1.15 6.65 1.40
N LEU A 31 0.99 5.47 2.02
CA LEU A 31 -0.28 5.11 2.63
C LEU A 31 -0.63 5.98 3.85
N VAL A 32 0.37 6.48 4.59
CA VAL A 32 0.17 7.47 5.66
C VAL A 32 -0.26 8.81 5.09
N ALA A 33 0.39 9.27 4.01
CA ALA A 33 0.05 10.53 3.35
C ALA A 33 -1.35 10.51 2.72
N LEU A 34 -1.75 9.39 2.13
CA LEU A 34 -3.12 9.16 1.64
C LEU A 34 -4.17 9.21 2.75
N ASN A 35 -3.77 8.86 3.98
CA ASN A 35 -4.63 8.79 5.16
C ASN A 35 -6.00 8.14 4.87
N PRO A 36 -6.04 6.90 4.34
CA PRO A 36 -7.28 6.27 3.95
C PRO A 36 -8.18 6.02 5.17
N PRO A 37 -9.52 6.08 5.01
CA PRO A 37 -10.45 5.61 6.03
C PRO A 37 -10.08 4.22 6.53
N ARG A 38 -10.08 4.03 7.86
CA ARG A 38 -9.76 2.74 8.49
C ARG A 38 -10.97 1.81 8.42
N THR A 39 -11.30 1.33 7.21
CA THR A 39 -12.33 0.31 6.97
C THR A 39 -11.78 -0.86 6.15
N LYS A 40 -12.46 -2.03 6.16
CA LYS A 40 -12.07 -3.19 5.33
C LYS A 40 -12.05 -2.84 3.84
N VAL A 41 -13.09 -2.13 3.38
CA VAL A 41 -13.22 -1.67 1.99
C VAL A 41 -12.01 -0.85 1.55
N PHE A 42 -11.58 0.12 2.35
CA PHE A 42 -10.40 0.92 2.03
C PHE A 42 -9.08 0.17 2.24
N GLY A 43 -9.04 -0.83 3.13
CA GLY A 43 -7.90 -1.73 3.25
C GLY A 43 -7.68 -2.54 1.97
N PHE A 44 -8.73 -3.20 1.46
CA PHE A 44 -8.67 -3.90 0.17
C PHE A 44 -8.51 -2.93 -1.01
N GLY A 45 -9.09 -1.73 -0.94
CA GLY A 45 -8.87 -0.68 -1.92
C GLY A 45 -7.41 -0.24 -2.00
N CYS A 46 -6.70 -0.16 -0.85
CA CYS A 46 -5.25 0.07 -0.84
C CYS A 46 -4.51 -1.09 -1.49
N MET A 47 -4.88 -2.34 -1.18
CA MET A 47 -4.24 -3.50 -1.80
C MET A 47 -4.40 -3.49 -3.33
N MET A 48 -5.61 -3.22 -3.80
CA MET A 48 -5.94 -3.15 -5.22
C MET A 48 -5.24 -2.00 -5.94
N MET A 49 -5.28 -0.79 -5.35
CA MET A 49 -4.51 0.33 -5.89
C MET A 49 -3.03 -0.06 -6.03
N LEU A 50 -2.41 -0.63 -4.99
CA LEU A 50 -0.98 -0.94 -4.99
C LEU A 50 -0.59 -2.10 -5.91
N GLU A 51 -1.48 -3.07 -6.14
CA GLU A 51 -1.22 -4.18 -7.07
C GLU A 51 -1.24 -3.69 -8.54
N PHE A 52 -2.19 -2.83 -8.89
CA PHE A 52 -2.41 -2.41 -10.28
C PHE A 52 -1.83 -1.04 -10.63
N THR A 53 -0.94 -0.51 -9.79
CA THR A 53 -0.41 0.84 -9.97
C THR A 53 1.11 0.89 -9.85
N THR A 54 1.74 1.51 -10.84
CA THR A 54 3.13 1.95 -10.78
C THR A 54 3.20 3.42 -10.35
N ILE A 55 3.98 3.69 -9.32
CA ILE A 55 4.12 5.01 -8.68
C ILE A 55 5.56 5.48 -8.84
N ARG A 56 5.75 6.58 -9.57
CA ARG A 56 7.06 7.24 -9.69
C ARG A 56 7.13 8.43 -8.75
N LEU A 57 8.17 8.51 -7.93
CA LEU A 57 8.40 9.58 -6.98
C LEU A 57 9.27 10.70 -7.56
N HIS A 58 9.27 11.87 -6.90
CA HIS A 58 10.11 13.00 -7.28
C HIS A 58 11.62 12.74 -7.16
N ASP A 59 12.01 11.85 -6.26
CA ASP A 59 13.42 11.45 -6.07
C ASP A 59 13.89 10.39 -7.08
N GLY A 60 13.04 10.01 -8.03
CA GLY A 60 13.35 9.06 -9.09
C GLY A 60 13.12 7.60 -8.74
N ARG A 61 12.70 7.27 -7.50
CA ARG A 61 12.31 5.91 -7.14
C ARG A 61 10.97 5.54 -7.76
N GLU A 62 10.79 4.25 -8.02
CA GLU A 62 9.56 3.65 -8.52
C GLU A 62 9.08 2.57 -7.55
N ILE A 63 7.77 2.50 -7.34
CA ILE A 63 7.09 1.46 -6.56
C ILE A 63 6.00 0.86 -7.43
N GLY A 64 5.94 -0.47 -7.47
CA GLY A 64 5.12 -1.18 -8.44
C GLY A 64 5.77 -1.20 -9.82
N GLY A 65 5.27 -2.06 -10.71
CA GLY A 65 5.72 -2.13 -12.11
C GLY A 65 6.96 -2.98 -12.41
N ASP A 66 7.65 -3.51 -11.40
CA ASP A 66 8.78 -4.45 -11.59
C ASP A 66 8.65 -5.64 -10.61
N GLU A 67 8.22 -6.80 -11.11
CA GLU A 67 7.79 -7.98 -10.34
C GLU A 67 8.95 -8.80 -9.74
N ASP A 68 10.20 -8.47 -10.04
CA ASP A 68 11.29 -9.43 -9.83
C ASP A 68 11.77 -9.58 -8.37
N VAL A 69 11.35 -8.72 -7.41
CA VAL A 69 11.74 -8.89 -5.99
C VAL A 69 10.71 -8.43 -4.94
N MET A 70 10.07 -7.25 -5.08
CA MET A 70 9.19 -6.64 -4.06
C MET A 70 7.97 -6.00 -4.73
N GLY A 71 6.80 -6.08 -4.10
CA GLY A 71 5.55 -5.60 -4.73
C GLY A 71 4.49 -6.68 -4.83
N SER A 72 4.74 -7.87 -4.29
CA SER A 72 3.76 -8.94 -4.29
C SER A 72 2.54 -8.57 -3.45
N VAL A 73 1.42 -9.25 -3.70
CA VAL A 73 0.23 -9.18 -2.82
C VAL A 73 0.59 -9.46 -1.35
N GLY A 74 1.62 -10.28 -1.10
CA GLY A 74 2.11 -10.53 0.26
C GLY A 74 2.71 -9.29 0.92
N ASP A 75 3.58 -8.59 0.21
CA ASP A 75 4.24 -7.37 0.71
C ASP A 75 3.22 -6.25 0.94
N ILE A 76 2.29 -6.10 0.00
CA ILE A 76 1.19 -5.15 0.07
C ILE A 76 0.27 -5.47 1.26
N ALA A 77 -0.09 -6.74 1.45
CA ALA A 77 -0.88 -7.18 2.59
C ALA A 77 -0.18 -6.90 3.93
N GLU A 78 1.15 -7.05 3.99
CA GLU A 78 1.93 -6.72 5.18
C GLU A 78 1.87 -5.23 5.52
N ALA A 79 2.08 -4.36 4.53
CA ALA A 79 1.97 -2.91 4.70
C ALA A 79 0.54 -2.48 5.13
N VAL A 80 -0.50 -3.07 4.52
CA VAL A 80 -1.89 -2.80 4.89
C VAL A 80 -2.19 -3.28 6.31
N ALA A 81 -1.75 -4.48 6.71
CA ALA A 81 -1.97 -5.00 8.06
C ALA A 81 -1.35 -4.09 9.15
N ILE A 82 -0.14 -3.57 8.91
CA ILE A 82 0.54 -2.64 9.82
C ILE A 82 -0.28 -1.35 9.99
N LEU A 83 -0.76 -0.82 8.87
CA LEU A 83 -1.46 0.45 8.82
C LEU A 83 -2.91 0.36 9.33
N PHE A 84 -3.58 -0.76 9.06
CA PHE A 84 -4.98 -1.03 9.40
C PHE A 84 -5.16 -1.92 10.64
N ALA A 85 -4.10 -2.12 11.45
CA ALA A 85 -4.02 -3.00 12.62
C ALA A 85 -5.18 -2.94 13.65
N SER A 86 -6.11 -1.98 13.56
CA SER A 86 -7.35 -1.95 14.33
C SER A 86 -8.47 -2.85 13.78
N ILE A 87 -8.42 -3.19 12.49
CA ILE A 87 -9.49 -3.93 11.80
C ILE A 87 -9.11 -5.40 11.69
N GLU A 88 -7.95 -5.67 11.07
CA GLU A 88 -7.41 -7.01 10.88
C GLU A 88 -5.88 -6.87 10.93
N ARG A 89 -5.26 -7.59 11.87
CA ARG A 89 -3.83 -7.42 12.22
C ARG A 89 -2.90 -8.33 11.44
N ASP A 90 -3.45 -9.32 10.74
CA ASP A 90 -2.69 -10.39 10.13
C ASP A 90 -2.57 -10.17 8.61
N PRO A 91 -1.34 -10.01 8.06
CA PRO A 91 -1.11 -9.96 6.62
C PRO A 91 -1.72 -11.16 5.87
N LEU A 92 -1.72 -12.36 6.46
CA LEU A 92 -2.28 -13.56 5.84
C LEU A 92 -3.80 -13.46 5.69
N TRP A 93 -4.48 -12.81 6.62
CA TRP A 93 -5.92 -12.57 6.52
C TRP A 93 -6.23 -11.72 5.28
N TRP A 94 -5.54 -10.58 5.14
CA TRP A 94 -5.68 -9.68 4.00
C TRP A 94 -5.39 -10.40 2.68
N LYS A 95 -4.23 -11.08 2.59
CA LYS A 95 -3.82 -11.86 1.42
C LYS A 95 -4.84 -12.93 1.02
N SER A 96 -5.39 -13.67 1.99
CA SER A 96 -6.34 -14.77 1.74
C SER A 96 -7.70 -14.31 1.22
N ARG A 97 -8.12 -13.11 1.65
CA ARG A 97 -9.43 -12.53 1.30
C ARG A 97 -9.36 -11.68 0.04
N TYR A 98 -8.19 -11.16 -0.28
CA TYR A 98 -7.99 -10.25 -1.40
C TYR A 98 -8.62 -10.75 -2.73
N PRO A 99 -8.45 -12.01 -3.16
CA PRO A 99 -9.07 -12.50 -4.40
C PRO A 99 -10.60 -12.43 -4.43
N SER A 100 -11.26 -12.62 -3.28
CA SER A 100 -12.73 -12.54 -3.20
C SER A 100 -13.26 -11.11 -3.18
N GLU A 101 -12.41 -10.14 -2.86
CA GLU A 101 -12.78 -8.74 -2.70
C GLU A 101 -12.44 -7.90 -3.96
N LEU A 102 -11.65 -8.46 -4.90
CA LEU A 102 -11.27 -7.83 -6.17
C LEU A 102 -12.46 -7.36 -7.01
N SER A 103 -13.55 -8.14 -7.00
CA SER A 103 -14.77 -7.82 -7.77
C SER A 103 -15.79 -7.01 -6.99
N ASP A 104 -15.53 -6.64 -5.73
CA ASP A 104 -16.48 -5.85 -4.94
C ASP A 104 -16.51 -4.40 -5.48
N PRO A 105 -17.68 -3.88 -5.94
CA PRO A 105 -17.78 -2.53 -6.48
C PRO A 105 -17.38 -1.43 -5.48
N GLN A 106 -17.54 -1.66 -4.18
CA GLN A 106 -17.12 -0.70 -3.16
C GLN A 106 -15.60 -0.68 -3.02
N VAL A 107 -14.95 -1.84 -3.13
CA VAL A 107 -13.48 -1.95 -3.10
C VAL A 107 -12.88 -1.30 -4.35
N GLN A 108 -13.43 -1.56 -5.54
CA GLN A 108 -13.01 -0.92 -6.78
C GLN A 108 -13.15 0.60 -6.71
N LYS A 109 -14.32 1.09 -6.26
CA LYS A 109 -14.54 2.52 -6.05
C LYS A 109 -13.54 3.12 -5.08
N ALA A 110 -13.22 2.42 -3.98
CA ALA A 110 -12.22 2.88 -3.02
C ALA A 110 -10.82 2.92 -3.64
N ALA A 111 -10.43 1.92 -4.44
CA ALA A 111 -9.16 1.90 -5.16
C ALA A 111 -9.03 3.07 -6.15
N THR A 112 -10.07 3.35 -6.94
CA THR A 112 -10.11 4.51 -7.85
C THR A 112 -9.99 5.84 -7.09
N GLU A 113 -10.70 5.98 -5.96
CA GLU A 113 -10.61 7.18 -5.11
C GLU A 113 -9.19 7.36 -4.55
N LEU A 114 -8.56 6.28 -4.09
CA LEU A 114 -7.20 6.31 -3.55
C LEU A 114 -6.17 6.65 -4.64
N THR A 115 -6.31 6.08 -5.82
CA THR A 115 -5.45 6.38 -6.99
C THR A 115 -5.55 7.86 -7.36
N SER A 116 -6.77 8.41 -7.40
CA SER A 116 -7.00 9.82 -7.70
C SER A 116 -6.38 10.76 -6.64
N LYS A 117 -6.34 10.35 -5.37
CA LYS A 117 -5.68 11.10 -4.28
C LYS A 117 -4.16 10.95 -4.34
N LEU A 118 -3.67 9.78 -4.75
CA LEU A 118 -2.25 9.49 -4.87
C LEU A 118 -1.55 10.43 -5.86
N ASP A 119 -2.18 10.68 -7.01
CA ASP A 119 -1.72 11.65 -8.02
C ASP A 119 -1.60 13.09 -7.51
N GLN A 120 -2.27 13.42 -6.40
CA GLN A 120 -2.27 14.76 -5.81
C GLN A 120 -1.21 14.91 -4.71
N LEU A 121 -0.48 13.85 -4.35
CA LEU A 121 0.54 13.93 -3.31
C LEU A 121 1.82 14.56 -3.85
N ASP A 122 2.35 15.57 -3.14
CA ASP A 122 3.59 16.29 -3.51
C ASP A 122 4.84 15.40 -3.70
N MET A 123 4.83 14.18 -3.15
CA MET A 123 5.95 13.23 -3.30
C MET A 123 5.87 12.40 -4.60
N VAL A 124 4.70 12.36 -5.23
CA VAL A 124 4.41 11.56 -6.42
C VAL A 124 4.57 12.42 -7.66
N LYS A 125 5.40 11.94 -8.59
CA LYS A 125 5.64 12.56 -9.89
C LYS A 125 4.66 12.07 -10.94
N GLN A 126 4.33 10.77 -10.92
CA GLN A 126 3.46 10.14 -11.91
C GLN A 126 2.87 8.83 -11.36
N VAL A 127 1.61 8.58 -11.69
CA VAL A 127 0.93 7.30 -11.47
C VAL A 127 0.55 6.68 -12.81
N VAL A 128 0.77 5.38 -12.96
CA VAL A 128 0.27 4.55 -14.07
C VAL A 128 -0.59 3.46 -13.46
N SER A 129 -1.88 3.41 -13.78
CA SER A 129 -2.85 2.51 -13.12
C SER A 129 -3.70 1.74 -14.13
N ASP A 130 -3.91 0.45 -13.85
CA ASP A 130 -4.68 -0.48 -14.68
C ASP A 130 -6.09 -0.79 -14.12
N LEU A 131 -6.62 0.06 -13.22
CA LEU A 131 -7.92 -0.10 -12.55
C LEU A 131 -9.16 0.13 -13.45
N GLY A 132 -9.08 -0.20 -14.75
CA GLY A 132 -10.07 0.11 -15.80
C GLY A 132 -11.52 -0.28 -15.52
#